data_AF-A0A0P1AK26-F1
#
_entry.id   AF-A0A0P1AK26-F1
#
_cell.length_a   1.000
_cell.length_b   1.000
_cell.length_c   1.000
_cell.angle_alpha   90.00
_cell.angle_beta   90.00
_cell.angle_gamma   90.00
#
_symmetry.space_group_name_H-M   'P 1'
#
loop_
_entity.id
_entity.type
_entity.pdbx_description
1 polymer ?
#
loop_
_entity_poly.entity_id
_entity_poly.type
_entity_poly.pdbx_seq_one_letter_code
_entity_poly.pdbx_strand_id
1 'polypeptide(L)'
;MNFKLAAFVATCVVQACASKRHEVSKWYPCPLFSKTVGLDNETAALTAECGRFSAPLCYSDVCTAPESVNQTIEIFVKRLPAFEPETANNLWILDASVEQRK
;
A
#
# COMPACT_ATOMS: atom_id res chain seq x y z
N MET A 1 -0.91 -40.63 48.26
CA MET A 1 0.21 -40.03 47.50
C MET A 1 0.34 -40.86 46.22
N ASN A 2 -0.47 -40.55 45.19
CA ASN A 2 -0.21 -39.60 44.08
C ASN A 2 1.02 -40.04 43.29
N PHE A 3 1.01 -40.26 41.97
CA PHE A 3 0.55 -39.33 40.93
C PHE A 3 0.09 -40.11 39.68
N LYS A 4 -1.09 -39.77 39.13
CA LYS A 4 -1.42 -40.11 37.75
C LYS A 4 -0.78 -39.05 36.85
N LEU A 5 0.11 -39.46 35.94
CA LEU A 5 0.65 -38.61 34.88
C LEU A 5 -0.49 -38.23 33.93
N ALA A 6 -0.92 -36.96 33.96
CA ALA A 6 -1.71 -36.38 32.89
C ALA A 6 -0.75 -35.76 31.88
N ALA A 7 -0.62 -36.37 30.71
CA ALA A 7 0.13 -35.79 29.59
C ALA A 7 -0.70 -34.62 29.01
N PHE A 8 -0.36 -33.39 29.41
CA PHE A 8 -0.85 -32.19 28.73
C PHE A 8 -0.09 -32.02 27.42
N VAL A 9 -0.68 -32.46 26.32
CA VAL A 9 -0.19 -32.14 24.98
C VAL A 9 -0.50 -30.66 24.74
N ALA A 10 0.52 -29.82 24.88
CA ALA A 10 0.45 -28.41 24.53
C ALA A 10 0.38 -28.30 23.01
N THR A 11 -0.83 -28.21 22.46
CA THR A 11 -1.05 -27.93 21.04
C THR A 11 -0.67 -26.47 20.79
N CYS A 12 0.55 -26.22 20.35
CA CYS A 12 0.93 -24.91 19.84
C CYS A 12 0.07 -24.63 18.60
N VAL A 13 -0.94 -23.77 18.74
CA VAL A 13 -1.65 -23.22 17.58
C VAL A 13 -0.63 -22.36 16.85
N VAL A 14 -0.01 -22.92 15.81
CA VAL A 14 0.82 -22.16 14.88
C VAL A 14 -0.12 -21.27 14.11
N GLN A 15 -0.48 -20.13 14.69
CA GLN A 15 -1.20 -19.09 14.00
C GLN A 15 -0.19 -18.46 13.04
N ALA A 16 -0.10 -19.06 11.85
CA ALA A 16 0.61 -18.47 10.75
C ALA A 16 -0.02 -17.10 10.49
N CYS A 17 0.63 -16.04 10.93
CA CYS A 17 0.36 -14.69 10.44
C CYS A 17 0.71 -14.69 8.96
N ALA A 18 -0.22 -15.18 8.13
CA ALA A 18 -0.20 -14.91 6.71
C ALA A 18 -0.43 -13.40 6.58
N SER A 19 0.67 -12.64 6.61
CA SER A 19 0.68 -11.30 6.05
C SER A 19 0.23 -11.48 4.62
N LYS A 20 -1.04 -11.17 4.34
CA LYS A 20 -1.52 -11.03 2.97
C LYS A 20 -0.66 -9.89 2.41
N ARG A 21 0.41 -10.24 1.70
CA ARG A 21 1.15 -9.28 0.90
C ARG A 21 0.09 -8.64 0.03
N HIS A 22 -0.17 -7.36 0.25
CA HIS A 22 -1.15 -6.63 -0.53
C HIS A 22 -0.69 -6.73 -1.99
N GLU A 23 -1.42 -7.53 -2.76
CA GLU A 23 -1.17 -7.71 -4.17
C GLU A 23 -1.33 -6.33 -4.80
N VAL A 24 -0.24 -5.85 -5.39
CA VAL A 24 -0.21 -4.57 -6.09
C VAL A 24 -1.34 -4.59 -7.10
N SER A 25 -2.30 -3.68 -6.96
CA SER A 25 -3.29 -3.48 -8.01
C SER A 25 -2.53 -3.15 -9.29
N LYS A 26 -2.82 -3.89 -10.36
CA LYS A 26 -2.11 -3.77 -11.64
C LYS A 26 -1.99 -2.30 -12.04
N TRP A 27 -0.78 -1.86 -12.35
CA TRP A 27 -0.51 -0.51 -12.85
C TRP A 27 -1.35 -0.26 -14.11
N TYR A 28 -1.91 0.94 -14.24
CA TYR A 28 -2.70 1.35 -15.41
C TYR A 28 -2.23 2.70 -15.93
N PRO A 29 -2.29 2.94 -17.25
CA PRO A 29 -1.87 4.21 -17.84
C PRO A 29 -2.77 5.36 -17.36
N CYS A 30 -2.18 6.49 -17.04
CA CYS A 30 -2.88 7.70 -16.61
C CYS A 30 -2.18 8.97 -17.12
N PRO A 31 -2.90 10.10 -17.29
CA PRO A 31 -2.30 11.34 -17.76
C PRO A 31 -1.25 11.88 -16.78
N LEU A 32 -0.14 12.44 -17.29
CA LEU A 32 0.87 13.07 -16.44
C LEU A 32 0.39 14.38 -15.78
N PHE A 33 -0.50 15.11 -16.43
CA PHE A 33 -1.07 16.36 -15.90
C PHE A 33 -2.58 16.28 -15.82
N SER A 34 -3.17 16.79 -14.73
CA SER A 34 -4.63 16.86 -14.57
C SER A 34 -5.27 17.92 -15.48
N LYS A 35 -4.48 18.91 -15.92
CA LYS A 35 -4.89 19.93 -16.89
C LYS A 35 -3.84 20.00 -17.99
N THR A 36 -4.29 19.93 -19.23
CA THR A 36 -3.45 20.01 -20.43
C THR A 36 -3.50 21.39 -21.09
N VAL A 37 -4.33 22.30 -20.59
CA VAL A 37 -4.49 23.66 -21.15
C VAL A 37 -3.19 24.44 -20.99
N GLY A 38 -2.62 24.87 -22.12
CA GLY A 38 -1.36 25.63 -22.16
C GLY A 38 -0.09 24.78 -22.27
N LEU A 39 -0.21 23.45 -22.34
CA LEU A 39 0.90 22.54 -22.62
C LEU A 39 1.00 22.29 -24.14
N ASP A 40 2.20 22.08 -24.65
CA ASP A 40 2.39 21.61 -26.02
C ASP A 40 1.89 20.16 -26.18
N ASN A 41 1.69 19.73 -27.43
CA ASN A 41 1.12 18.42 -27.73
C ASN A 41 2.00 17.27 -27.22
N GLU A 42 3.32 17.47 -27.17
CA GLU A 42 4.28 16.46 -26.73
C GLU A 42 4.20 16.25 -25.21
N THR A 43 4.17 17.35 -24.46
CA THR A 43 4.05 17.35 -23.00
C THR A 43 2.67 16.89 -22.55
N ALA A 44 1.62 17.26 -23.29
CA ALA A 44 0.26 16.79 -23.04
C ALA A 44 0.09 15.28 -23.33
N ALA A 45 0.92 14.71 -24.21
CA ALA A 45 0.93 13.30 -24.55
C ALA A 45 1.75 12.44 -23.57
N LEU A 46 2.49 13.05 -22.63
CA LEU A 46 3.22 12.30 -21.61
C LEU A 46 2.25 11.50 -20.73
N THR A 47 2.55 10.21 -20.58
CA THR A 47 1.77 9.30 -19.76
C THR A 47 2.57 8.86 -18.55
N ALA A 48 1.86 8.61 -17.46
CA ALA A 48 2.36 8.02 -16.23
C ALA A 48 1.66 6.68 -16.00
N GLU A 49 2.15 5.92 -15.04
CA GLU A 49 1.46 4.74 -14.53
C GLU A 49 0.87 5.04 -13.15
N CYS A 50 -0.38 4.67 -12.95
CA CYS A 50 -1.10 4.87 -11.71
C CYS A 50 -1.45 3.54 -11.06
N GLY A 51 -1.51 3.52 -9.73
CA GLY A 51 -1.85 2.34 -8.92
C GLY A 51 -2.53 2.74 -7.61
N ARG A 52 -3.34 1.83 -7.07
CA ARG A 52 -4.07 2.02 -5.80
C ARG A 52 -3.73 0.92 -4.82
N PHE A 53 -3.07 1.27 -3.74
CA PHE A 53 -2.57 0.33 -2.75
C PHE A 53 -3.47 0.41 -1.53
N SER A 54 -4.06 -0.71 -1.14
CA SER A 54 -4.71 -0.77 0.16
C SER A 54 -3.62 -1.10 1.19
N ALA A 55 -3.62 -0.35 2.29
CA ALA A 55 -2.70 -0.56 3.42
C ALA A 55 -3.54 -0.55 4.71
N PRO A 56 -3.13 -1.26 5.76
CA PRO A 56 -3.84 -1.20 7.03
C PRO A 56 -3.75 0.22 7.62
N LEU A 57 -4.85 0.67 8.22
CA LEU A 57 -4.90 1.93 8.96
C LEU A 57 -4.00 1.87 10.20
N CYS A 58 -3.96 0.71 10.85
CA CYS A 58 -3.10 0.41 11.98
C CYS A 58 -2.35 -0.89 11.77
N TYR A 59 -1.04 -0.85 11.96
CA TYR A 59 -0.23 -2.05 12.14
C TYR A 59 -0.28 -2.46 13.61
N SER A 60 -0.46 -3.75 13.88
CA SER A 60 -0.72 -4.31 15.23
C SER A 60 0.33 -3.93 16.28
N ASP A 61 1.57 -3.71 15.83
CA ASP A 61 2.70 -3.42 16.71
C ASP A 61 2.85 -1.91 16.97
N VAL A 62 2.01 -1.08 16.34
CA VAL A 62 2.07 0.39 16.38
C VAL A 62 0.79 0.98 16.98
N CYS A 63 -0.39 0.48 16.61
CA CYS A 63 -1.67 0.98 17.12
C CYS A 63 -2.81 -0.03 17.05
N THR A 64 -3.83 0.21 17.87
CA THR A 64 -5.13 -0.47 17.79
C THR A 64 -6.12 0.43 17.07
N ALA A 65 -6.53 0.05 15.87
CA ALA A 65 -7.55 0.80 15.15
C ALA A 65 -8.94 0.56 15.78
N PRO A 66 -9.77 1.61 15.95
CA PRO A 66 -11.13 1.46 16.45
C PRO A 66 -11.95 0.52 15.56
N GLU A 67 -12.75 -0.36 16.14
CA GLU A 67 -13.62 -1.27 15.37
C GLU A 67 -14.66 -0.52 14.52
N SER A 68 -14.97 0.73 14.88
CA SER A 68 -15.94 1.59 14.21
C SER A 68 -15.46 2.22 12.90
N VAL A 69 -14.17 2.08 12.55
CA VAL A 69 -13.60 2.67 11.32
C VAL A 69 -13.14 1.61 10.33
N ASN A 70 -12.98 2.02 9.07
CA ASN A 70 -12.36 1.16 8.07
C ASN A 70 -10.90 0.88 8.49
N GLN A 71 -10.54 -0.39 8.57
CA GLN A 71 -9.22 -0.84 9.00
C GLN A 71 -8.15 -0.70 7.91
N THR A 72 -8.50 -0.12 6.76
CA THR A 72 -7.60 0.09 5.63
C THR A 72 -7.73 1.49 5.07
N ILE A 73 -6.62 1.99 4.53
CA ILE A 73 -6.55 3.21 3.73
C ILE A 73 -6.20 2.86 2.29
N GLU A 74 -6.69 3.65 1.34
CA GLU A 74 -6.26 3.58 -0.06
C GLU A 74 -5.17 4.63 -0.29
N ILE A 75 -4.03 4.18 -0.77
CA ILE A 75 -2.88 5.00 -1.17
C ILE A 75 -2.87 5.03 -2.69
N PHE A 76 -3.08 6.21 -3.27
CA PHE A 76 -2.92 6.43 -4.70
C PHE A 76 -1.46 6.78 -5.01
N VAL A 77 -0.85 6.06 -5.95
CA VAL A 77 0.51 6.33 -6.42
C VAL A 77 0.46 6.60 -7.91
N LYS A 78 1.18 7.64 -8.32
CA LYS A 78 1.49 7.95 -9.71
C LYS A 78 3.00 7.84 -9.89
N ARG A 79 3.45 7.00 -10.81
CA ARG A 79 4.87 6.78 -11.10
C ARG A 79 5.21 7.10 -12.55
N LEU A 80 6.44 7.55 -12.75
CA LEU A 80 7.09 7.65 -14.05
C LEU A 80 8.15 6.55 -14.10
N PRO A 81 7.96 5.50 -14.91
CA PRO A 81 8.98 4.47 -15.07
C PRO A 81 10.29 5.08 -15.59
N ALA A 82 11.42 4.59 -15.08
CA ALA A 82 12.70 4.89 -15.68
C ALA A 82 12.79 4.26 -17.08
N PHE A 83 13.71 4.76 -17.90
CA PHE A 83 13.99 4.16 -19.21
C PHE A 83 14.44 2.69 -19.07
N GLU A 84 15.23 2.39 -18.03
CA GLU A 84 15.62 1.03 -17.64
C GLU A 84 15.10 0.71 -16.22
N PRO A 85 13.82 0.29 -16.07
CA PRO A 85 13.19 0.15 -14.76
C PRO A 85 13.79 -0.97 -13.90
N GLU A 86 14.41 -1.98 -14.52
CA GLU A 86 14.99 -3.14 -13.82
C GLU A 86 16.29 -2.82 -13.06
N THR A 87 16.99 -1.75 -13.46
CA THR A 87 18.28 -1.35 -12.89
C THR A 87 18.19 -0.01 -12.14
N ALA A 88 17.05 0.67 -12.23
CA ALA A 88 16.84 1.99 -11.65
C ALA A 88 16.42 1.95 -10.17
N ASN A 89 16.84 2.96 -9.42
CA ASN A 89 16.34 3.20 -8.06
C ASN A 89 15.03 3.98 -8.10
N ASN A 90 14.15 3.71 -7.12
CA ASN A 90 12.90 4.45 -6.96
C ASN A 90 13.13 5.75 -6.15
N LEU A 91 12.74 6.89 -6.71
CA LEU A 91 12.63 8.16 -5.99
C LEU A 91 11.16 8.39 -5.60
N TRP A 92 10.91 8.59 -4.30
CA TRP A 92 9.59 8.89 -3.76
C TRP A 92 9.50 10.35 -3.38
N ILE A 93 8.44 11.01 -3.87
CA ILE A 93 8.13 12.40 -3.53
C ILE A 93 6.76 12.38 -2.87
N LEU A 94 6.70 12.91 -1.66
CA LEU A 94 5.47 13.08 -0.90
C LEU A 94 5.25 14.58 -0.71
N ASP A 95 4.07 15.06 -1.09
CA ASP A 95 3.68 16.41 -0.75
C ASP A 95 3.20 16.43 0.71
N ALA A 96 3.74 17.35 1.50
CA ALA A 96 3.32 17.59 2.88
C ALA A 96 2.10 18.51 2.97
N SER A 97 1.61 19.04 1.84
CA SER A 97 0.40 19.85 1.80
C SER A 97 -0.82 18.99 2.18
N VAL A 98 -1.49 19.38 3.25
CA VAL A 98 -2.74 18.73 3.67
C VAL A 98 -3.86 19.31 2.81
N GLU A 99 -4.16 18.65 1.69
CA GLU A 99 -5.34 18.95 0.88
C GLU A 99 -6.59 18.59 1.70
N GLN A 100 -7.14 19.58 2.41
CA GLN A 100 -8.45 19.47 3.03
C GLN A 100 -9.50 19.43 1.90
N ARG A 101 -9.99 18.23 1.56
CA ARG A 101 -11.19 18.13 0.71
C ARG A 101 -12.34 18.79 1.46
N LYS A 102 -12.72 19.98 1.01
CA LYS A 102 -13.91 20.71 1.45
C LYS A 102 -15.18 20.01 0.96
#